data_AF-X0UAB3-F1
#
_entry.id   AF-X0UAB3-F1
#
_cell.length_a   1.000
_cell.length_b   1.000
_cell.length_c   1.000
_cell.angle_alpha   90.00
_cell.angle_beta   90.00
_cell.angle_gamma   90.00
#
_symmetry.space_group_name_H-M   'P 1'
#
loop_
_entity.id
_entity.type
_entity.pdbx_description
1 polymer ?
#
loop_
_entity_poly.entity_id
_entity_poly.type
_entity_poly.pdbx_seq_one_letter_code
_entity_poly.pdbx_strand_id
1 'polypeptide(L)'
;RAFIQSKGLYGRVSVEQSDMKRLPYAENLVNLVVAEDLGALLGKGLALKEVFRVLTPHGALCFKGGADAGKLKATGFGEVRTSGAWTVAVKPRPAEMDDWPYFDYGPEGGSVSKDMLAGPMTSLRWRIPMYSKHCRDVVRGWVSAGGRMFYCRSVFTPDGLRQRIFLTARDAYNGQLLWRKRVVSWMIGDRNVLATPDRLYLPLEPKGPVVALDAATGGVVQTYEGTGGCRQVMLVNGKLMITTGSDTGAFDVKSGREVWRQRGIGGPFVFAEG
;
A
#
# COMPACT_ATOMS: atom_id res chain seq x y z
N ARG A 1 -8.10 25.81 -20.33
CA ARG A 1 -9.10 25.78 -19.23
C ARG A 1 -10.53 25.52 -19.72
N ALA A 2 -11.11 26.36 -20.59
CA ALA A 2 -12.50 26.20 -21.08
C ALA A 2 -12.79 24.81 -21.65
N PHE A 3 -11.87 24.24 -22.44
CA PHE A 3 -11.98 22.88 -22.97
C PHE A 3 -12.06 21.78 -21.89
N ILE A 4 -11.27 21.88 -20.82
CA ILE A 4 -11.29 20.89 -19.72
C ILE A 4 -12.63 20.96 -18.98
N GLN A 5 -13.14 22.18 -18.78
CA GLN A 5 -14.42 22.41 -18.13
C GLN A 5 -15.59 21.90 -18.98
N SER A 6 -15.59 22.13 -20.30
CA SER A 6 -16.64 21.61 -21.19
C SER A 6 -16.67 20.08 -21.27
N LYS A 7 -15.56 19.42 -20.95
CA LYS A 7 -15.47 17.95 -20.81
C LYS A 7 -15.81 17.43 -19.40
N GLY A 8 -16.14 18.30 -18.44
CA GLY A 8 -16.44 17.90 -17.07
C GLY A 8 -15.23 17.35 -16.30
N LEU A 9 -14.01 17.64 -16.75
CA LEU A 9 -12.76 17.11 -16.20
C LEU A 9 -12.08 18.08 -15.22
N TYR A 10 -12.68 19.24 -14.97
CA TYR A 10 -12.11 20.25 -14.09
C TYR A 10 -11.91 19.73 -12.66
N GLY A 11 -10.75 19.99 -12.08
CA GLY A 11 -10.34 19.49 -10.76
C GLY A 11 -9.73 18.08 -10.77
N ARG A 12 -10.01 17.26 -11.80
CA ARG A 12 -9.29 15.99 -12.04
C ARG A 12 -8.12 16.16 -12.99
N VAL A 13 -8.27 17.08 -13.94
CA VAL A 13 -7.25 17.46 -14.90
C VAL A 13 -6.89 18.92 -14.68
N SER A 14 -5.61 19.19 -14.48
CA SER A 14 -5.02 20.52 -14.52
C SER A 14 -4.05 20.60 -15.71
N VAL A 15 -3.84 21.82 -16.21
CA VAL A 15 -2.85 22.11 -17.24
C VAL A 15 -2.11 23.36 -16.79
N GLU A 16 -0.81 23.32 -16.92
CA GLU A 16 0.09 24.39 -16.51
C GLU A 16 1.10 24.67 -17.64
N GLN A 17 1.53 25.93 -17.75
CA GLN A 17 2.68 26.26 -18.58
C GLN A 17 3.95 25.97 -17.79
N SER A 18 4.88 25.23 -18.39
CA SER A 18 6.13 24.86 -17.74
C SER A 18 7.31 25.27 -18.62
N ASP A 19 8.38 25.74 -17.99
CA ASP A 19 9.68 25.94 -18.64
C ASP A 19 10.43 24.61 -18.88
N MET A 20 9.81 23.49 -18.48
CA MET A 20 10.33 22.12 -18.55
C MET A 20 11.59 21.86 -17.75
N LYS A 21 12.09 22.81 -16.95
CA LYS A 21 13.30 22.63 -16.14
C LYS A 21 13.00 22.00 -14.79
N ARG A 22 11.86 22.38 -14.19
CA ARG A 22 11.40 21.84 -12.91
C ARG A 22 9.90 21.54 -12.94
N LEU A 23 9.54 20.36 -12.48
CA LEU A 23 8.17 19.93 -12.34
C LEU A 23 7.59 20.42 -11.01
N PRO A 24 6.36 20.96 -10.98
CA PRO A 24 5.74 21.58 -9.79
C PRO A 24 5.22 20.53 -8.79
N TYR A 25 5.92 19.40 -8.65
CA TYR A 25 5.55 18.30 -7.78
C TYR A 25 6.64 18.04 -6.75
N ALA A 26 6.22 17.63 -5.55
CA ALA A 26 7.12 17.16 -4.51
C ALA A 26 7.85 15.88 -4.96
N GLU A 27 8.91 15.53 -4.24
CA GLU A 27 9.55 14.23 -4.42
C GLU A 27 8.57 13.07 -4.12
N ASN A 28 8.71 11.96 -4.84
CA ASN A 28 7.92 10.74 -4.63
C ASN A 28 6.40 10.98 -4.58
N LEU A 29 5.86 11.80 -5.48
CA LEU A 29 4.44 12.18 -5.49
C LEU A 29 3.68 11.57 -6.68
N VAL A 30 4.31 11.42 -7.83
CA VAL A 30 3.66 11.06 -9.10
C VAL A 30 3.83 9.56 -9.38
N ASN A 31 2.75 8.83 -9.62
CA ASN A 31 2.85 7.40 -9.98
C ASN A 31 3.25 7.15 -11.43
N LEU A 32 2.88 8.05 -12.33
CA LEU A 32 3.06 7.87 -13.77
C LEU A 32 3.38 9.20 -14.44
N VAL A 33 4.51 9.26 -15.14
CA VAL A 33 4.82 10.34 -16.08
C VAL A 33 4.72 9.79 -17.50
N VAL A 34 3.98 10.46 -18.36
CA VAL A 34 3.83 10.09 -19.77
C VAL A 34 4.43 11.19 -20.65
N ALA A 35 5.38 10.83 -21.50
CA ALA A 35 6.04 11.75 -22.43
C ALA A 35 5.93 11.22 -23.86
N GLU A 36 5.15 11.89 -24.70
CA GLU A 36 4.99 11.44 -26.08
C GLU A 36 6.32 11.49 -26.87
N ASP A 37 7.15 12.50 -26.63
CA ASP A 37 8.51 12.58 -27.17
C ASP A 37 9.46 13.04 -26.06
N LEU A 38 10.07 12.08 -25.37
CA LEU A 38 11.01 12.37 -24.29
C LEU A 38 12.26 13.07 -24.82
N GLY A 39 12.76 12.71 -26.00
CA GLY A 39 13.95 13.32 -26.61
C GLY A 39 13.77 14.83 -26.79
N ALA A 40 12.62 15.26 -27.31
CA ALA A 40 12.29 16.67 -27.45
C ALA A 40 12.20 17.40 -26.09
N LEU A 41 11.65 16.75 -25.05
CA LEU A 41 11.57 17.34 -23.71
C LEU A 41 12.95 17.47 -23.06
N LEU A 42 13.82 16.47 -23.21
CA LEU A 42 15.21 16.54 -22.74
C LEU A 42 15.97 17.67 -23.46
N GLY A 43 15.76 17.82 -24.78
CA GLY A 43 16.34 18.91 -25.58
C GLY A 43 15.88 20.32 -25.15
N LYS A 44 14.69 20.43 -24.56
CA LYS A 44 14.17 21.69 -23.97
C LYS A 44 14.67 21.96 -22.54
N GLY A 45 15.43 21.04 -21.95
CA GLY A 45 16.05 21.22 -20.63
C GLY A 45 15.44 20.41 -19.49
N LEU A 46 14.50 19.50 -19.77
CA LEU A 46 14.02 18.56 -18.76
C LEU A 46 15.12 17.57 -18.39
N ALA A 47 15.45 17.47 -17.10
CA ALA A 47 16.42 16.50 -16.62
C ALA A 47 15.74 15.16 -16.28
N LEU A 48 16.35 14.03 -16.65
CA LEU A 48 15.86 12.70 -16.21
C LEU A 48 15.83 12.58 -14.69
N LYS A 49 16.78 13.20 -13.98
CA LYS A 49 16.79 13.27 -12.51
C LYS A 49 15.57 13.97 -11.94
N GLU A 50 15.03 14.97 -12.63
CA GLU A 50 13.82 15.67 -12.20
C GLU A 50 12.58 14.79 -12.35
N VAL A 51 12.48 14.05 -13.45
CA VAL A 51 11.43 13.03 -13.64
C VAL A 51 11.53 11.95 -12.56
N PHE A 52 12.75 11.45 -12.31
CA PHE A 52 12.99 10.45 -11.27
C PHE A 52 12.67 10.97 -9.86
N ARG A 53 12.94 12.25 -9.58
CA ARG A 53 12.62 12.90 -8.29
C ARG A 53 11.12 12.85 -8.00
N VAL A 54 10.29 13.25 -8.96
CA VAL A 54 8.84 13.34 -8.74
C VAL A 54 8.15 11.99 -8.71
N LEU A 55 8.70 10.97 -9.39
CA LEU A 55 8.11 9.64 -9.41
C LEU A 55 8.14 8.99 -8.02
N THR A 56 7.04 8.37 -7.61
CA THR A 56 7.00 7.49 -6.44
C THR A 56 7.94 6.28 -6.65
N PRO A 57 8.45 5.64 -5.59
CA PRO A 57 8.92 4.27 -5.70
C PRO A 57 7.83 3.37 -6.32
N HIS A 58 8.22 2.47 -7.23
CA HIS A 58 7.35 1.73 -8.15
C HIS A 58 6.61 2.56 -9.21
N GLY A 59 6.76 3.89 -9.20
CA GLY A 59 6.25 4.77 -10.25
C GLY A 59 7.00 4.57 -11.57
N ALA A 60 6.34 4.93 -12.67
CA ALA A 60 6.85 4.66 -14.02
C ALA A 60 6.93 5.92 -14.89
N LEU A 61 7.96 5.96 -15.73
CA LEU A 61 8.06 6.86 -16.88
C LEU A 61 7.70 6.08 -18.14
N CYS A 62 6.59 6.45 -18.78
CA CYS A 62 6.18 5.91 -20.08
C CYS A 62 6.48 6.93 -21.18
N PHE A 63 7.23 6.57 -22.20
CA PHE A 63 7.64 7.53 -23.21
C PHE A 63 7.86 6.95 -24.61
N LYS A 64 7.77 7.82 -25.63
CA LYS A 64 8.35 7.60 -26.97
C LYS A 64 9.51 8.59 -27.21
N GLY A 65 10.15 8.52 -28.37
CA GLY A 65 11.20 9.48 -28.77
C GLY A 65 12.62 9.15 -28.29
N GLY A 66 12.83 7.94 -27.76
CA GLY A 66 14.15 7.41 -27.40
C GLY A 66 14.78 8.06 -26.17
N ALA A 67 15.28 7.22 -25.26
CA ALA A 67 16.21 7.64 -24.23
C ALA A 67 17.28 6.57 -24.12
N ASP A 68 18.54 7.01 -24.03
CA ASP A 68 19.67 6.11 -23.87
C ASP A 68 19.48 5.27 -22.59
N ALA A 69 19.51 3.95 -22.74
CA ALA A 69 19.32 3.02 -21.62
C ALA A 69 20.38 3.20 -20.52
N GLY A 70 21.60 3.58 -20.91
CA GLY A 70 22.69 3.93 -19.99
C GLY A 70 22.34 5.16 -19.14
N LYS A 71 21.76 6.21 -19.74
CA LYS A 71 21.30 7.41 -19.02
C LYS A 71 20.15 7.11 -18.06
N LEU A 72 19.21 6.24 -18.45
CA LEU A 72 18.12 5.80 -17.56
C LEU A 72 18.69 5.07 -16.33
N LYS A 73 19.58 4.10 -16.56
CA LYS A 73 20.25 3.35 -15.48
C LYS A 73 21.10 4.26 -14.58
N ALA A 74 21.88 5.17 -15.16
CA ALA A 74 22.69 6.14 -14.42
C ALA A 74 21.85 7.13 -13.59
N THR A 75 20.59 7.36 -13.97
CA THR A 75 19.64 8.16 -13.19
C THR A 75 19.06 7.39 -12.00
N GLY A 76 19.07 6.06 -12.05
CA GLY A 76 18.52 5.17 -11.02
C GLY A 76 17.25 4.43 -11.44
N PHE A 77 16.81 4.53 -12.69
CA PHE A 77 15.73 3.68 -13.19
C PHE A 77 16.19 2.21 -13.22
N GLY A 78 15.30 1.33 -12.80
CA GLY A 78 15.54 -0.10 -12.72
C GLY A 78 15.07 -0.79 -14.00
N GLU A 79 13.94 -1.49 -13.88
CA GLU A 79 13.38 -2.22 -15.00
C GLU A 79 12.96 -1.30 -16.15
N VAL A 80 13.37 -1.66 -17.37
CA VAL A 80 12.98 -0.99 -18.61
C VAL A 80 12.35 -2.02 -19.56
N ARG A 81 11.13 -1.74 -20.01
CA ARG A 81 10.38 -2.58 -20.95
C ARG A 81 9.96 -1.75 -22.16
N THR A 82 9.97 -2.35 -23.34
CA THR A 82 9.49 -1.69 -24.56
C THR A 82 8.36 -2.50 -25.17
N SER A 83 7.30 -1.82 -25.61
CA SER A 83 6.17 -2.40 -26.33
C SER A 83 5.71 -1.44 -27.43
N GLY A 84 5.89 -1.84 -28.68
CA GLY A 84 5.68 -0.97 -29.83
C GLY A 84 6.57 0.28 -29.76
N ALA A 85 5.97 1.45 -29.92
CA ALA A 85 6.66 2.74 -29.85
C ALA A 85 6.90 3.27 -28.42
N TRP A 86 6.39 2.56 -27.40
CA TRP A 86 6.45 3.01 -26.02
C TRP A 86 7.50 2.23 -25.23
N THR A 87 8.28 2.96 -24.45
CA THR A 87 9.19 2.42 -23.44
C THR A 87 8.71 2.83 -22.06
N VAL A 88 8.76 1.89 -21.12
CA VAL A 88 8.42 2.08 -19.71
C VAL A 88 9.67 1.87 -18.89
N ALA A 89 10.07 2.86 -18.11
CA ALA A 89 11.15 2.77 -17.13
C ALA A 89 10.59 2.93 -15.71
N VAL A 90 10.85 1.97 -14.83
CA VAL A 90 10.30 1.94 -13.47
C VAL A 90 11.32 2.47 -12.47
N LYS A 91 10.88 3.33 -11.57
CA LYS A 91 11.65 3.72 -10.39
C LYS A 91 11.62 2.59 -9.37
N PRO A 92 12.76 1.96 -9.06
CA PRO A 92 12.77 0.88 -8.09
C PRO A 92 12.44 1.42 -6.69
N ARG A 93 11.90 0.54 -5.85
CA ARG A 93 11.84 0.81 -4.42
C ARG A 93 13.24 0.66 -3.83
N PRO A 94 13.73 1.62 -3.03
CA PRO A 94 15.01 1.48 -2.34
C PRO A 94 15.05 0.21 -1.50
N ALA A 95 16.20 -0.48 -1.49
CA ALA A 95 16.36 -1.74 -0.75
C ALA A 95 16.41 -1.51 0.78
N GLU A 96 16.79 -0.30 1.17
CA GLU A 96 16.91 0.20 2.53
C GLU A 96 15.57 0.60 3.16
N MET A 97 14.50 0.65 2.35
CA MET A 97 13.16 1.03 2.80
C MET A 97 12.41 -0.19 3.29
N ASP A 98 11.91 -0.10 4.51
CA ASP A 98 11.28 -1.23 5.19
C ASP A 98 9.75 -1.22 5.05
N ASP A 99 9.15 -2.37 5.32
CA ASP A 99 7.70 -2.53 5.46
C ASP A 99 7.32 -2.55 6.95
N TRP A 100 6.02 -2.38 7.23
CA TRP A 100 5.46 -2.57 8.57
C TRP A 100 4.30 -3.57 8.51
N PRO A 101 4.60 -4.87 8.30
CA PRO A 101 3.61 -5.87 7.92
C PRO A 101 2.70 -6.33 9.08
N TYR A 102 3.14 -6.12 10.33
CA TYR A 102 2.45 -6.48 11.58
C TYR A 102 2.29 -5.27 12.48
N PHE A 103 1.42 -5.36 13.48
CA PHE A 103 1.39 -4.36 14.55
C PHE A 103 2.72 -4.22 15.28
N ASP A 104 3.28 -5.32 15.78
CA ASP A 104 4.54 -5.34 16.54
C ASP A 104 5.77 -5.60 15.62
N TYR A 105 5.72 -5.07 14.39
CA TYR A 105 6.71 -5.21 13.30
C TYR A 105 6.93 -6.61 12.73
N GLY A 106 7.06 -7.63 13.57
CA GLY A 106 7.36 -9.01 13.17
C GLY A 106 6.85 -10.06 14.16
N PRO A 107 6.90 -11.36 13.83
CA PRO A 107 6.51 -12.44 14.74
C PRO A 107 7.28 -12.46 16.07
N GLU A 108 8.47 -11.87 16.11
CA GLU A 108 9.32 -11.69 17.28
C GLU A 108 8.82 -10.59 18.25
N GLY A 109 7.93 -9.70 17.78
CA GLY A 109 7.36 -8.64 18.60
C GLY A 109 8.33 -7.52 18.96
N GLY A 110 9.32 -7.24 18.09
CA GLY A 110 10.36 -6.25 18.35
C GLY A 110 9.90 -4.80 18.28
N SER A 111 8.81 -4.51 17.55
CA SER A 111 8.23 -3.16 17.39
C SER A 111 9.23 -2.07 16.95
N VAL A 112 10.26 -2.46 16.20
CA VAL A 112 11.29 -1.57 15.65
C VAL A 112 11.46 -1.90 14.18
N SER A 113 11.36 -0.87 13.33
CA SER A 113 11.63 -1.01 11.90
C SER A 113 13.12 -1.11 11.61
N LYS A 114 13.45 -1.83 10.54
CA LYS A 114 14.76 -1.91 9.91
C LYS A 114 14.95 -0.85 8.81
N ASP A 115 14.06 0.15 8.71
CA ASP A 115 14.16 1.22 7.73
C ASP A 115 15.41 2.08 7.98
N MET A 116 16.23 2.24 6.95
CA MET A 116 17.47 3.03 7.04
C MET A 116 17.36 4.40 6.37
N LEU A 117 16.18 4.74 5.83
CA LEU A 117 15.91 6.00 5.14
C LEU A 117 15.13 7.00 5.99
N ALA A 118 14.41 6.52 7.00
CA ALA A 118 13.68 7.34 7.94
C ALA A 118 14.66 8.20 8.77
N GLY A 119 14.69 9.50 8.46
CA GLY A 119 15.42 10.51 9.24
C GLY A 119 14.48 11.45 10.00
N PRO A 120 15.01 12.54 10.57
CA PRO A 120 14.21 13.60 11.17
C PRO A 120 13.13 14.11 10.21
N MET A 121 11.90 14.24 10.70
CA MET A 121 10.78 14.73 9.88
C MET A 121 10.98 16.19 9.47
N THR A 122 11.07 16.47 8.18
CA THR A 122 11.26 17.83 7.63
C THR A 122 10.01 18.44 7.03
N SER A 123 9.03 17.62 6.66
CA SER A 123 7.80 18.07 6.00
C SER A 123 6.66 17.06 6.17
N LEU A 124 5.42 17.56 6.05
CA LEU A 124 4.24 16.70 5.94
C LEU A 124 4.12 16.22 4.49
N ARG A 125 4.16 14.90 4.24
CA ARG A 125 4.03 14.36 2.88
C ARG A 125 2.58 14.30 2.40
N TRP A 126 1.70 13.70 3.18
CA TRP A 126 0.26 13.70 2.91
C TRP A 126 -0.52 13.48 4.20
N ARG A 127 -1.81 13.87 4.19
CA ARG A 127 -2.76 13.52 5.24
C ARG A 127 -4.09 13.13 4.61
N ILE A 128 -4.82 12.23 5.26
CA ILE A 128 -6.22 12.00 4.93
C ILE A 128 -7.10 12.98 5.71
N PRO A 129 -8.20 13.47 5.14
CA PRO A 129 -9.12 14.28 5.91
C PRO A 129 -9.83 13.42 6.96
N MET A 130 -9.78 13.89 8.21
CA MET A 130 -10.53 13.34 9.34
C MET A 130 -11.72 14.27 9.63
N TYR A 131 -12.93 13.74 9.54
CA TYR A 131 -14.16 14.50 9.64
C TYR A 131 -14.92 14.03 10.88
N SER A 132 -14.41 14.34 12.06
CA SER A 132 -15.12 13.98 13.29
C SER A 132 -15.14 15.13 14.27
N LYS A 133 -16.34 15.61 14.60
CA LYS A 133 -16.57 16.61 15.64
C LYS A 133 -16.36 16.08 17.07
N HIS A 134 -16.20 14.76 17.27
CA HIS A 134 -16.09 14.12 18.60
C HIS A 134 -15.20 12.84 18.64
N CYS A 135 -14.05 12.82 17.95
CA CYS A 135 -13.14 11.65 17.94
C CYS A 135 -13.76 10.28 17.57
N ARG A 136 -14.83 10.25 16.74
CA ARG A 136 -15.53 9.02 16.34
C ARG A 136 -14.94 8.34 15.11
N ASP A 137 -14.17 9.05 14.29
CA ASP A 137 -13.41 8.42 13.19
C ASP A 137 -12.22 7.65 13.76
N VAL A 138 -12.43 6.37 14.06
CA VAL A 138 -11.37 5.49 14.56
C VAL A 138 -10.71 4.77 13.39
N VAL A 139 -9.38 4.79 13.36
CA VAL A 139 -8.58 4.02 12.43
C VAL A 139 -7.84 2.90 13.18
N ARG A 140 -7.81 1.69 12.62
CA ARG A 140 -7.28 0.47 13.26
C ARG A 140 -6.60 -0.44 12.25
N GLY A 141 -5.78 -1.39 12.72
CA GLY A 141 -5.17 -2.41 11.87
C GLY A 141 -4.30 -1.79 10.79
N TRP A 142 -3.46 -0.83 11.20
CA TRP A 142 -2.52 -0.15 10.31
C TRP A 142 -1.34 -1.04 10.02
N VAL A 143 -1.14 -1.33 8.74
CA VAL A 143 0.02 -2.07 8.24
C VAL A 143 0.43 -1.52 6.88
N SER A 144 1.71 -1.59 6.56
CA SER A 144 2.24 -1.22 5.25
C SER A 144 3.08 -2.33 4.67
N ALA A 145 2.88 -2.61 3.38
CA ALA A 145 3.71 -3.56 2.65
C ALA A 145 3.73 -3.24 1.15
N GLY A 146 4.88 -3.44 0.50
CA GLY A 146 5.02 -3.29 -0.95
C GLY A 146 4.57 -1.93 -1.50
N GLY A 147 4.87 -0.84 -0.77
CA GLY A 147 4.50 0.53 -1.17
C GLY A 147 3.02 0.87 -0.96
N ARG A 148 2.25 0.05 -0.24
CA ARG A 148 0.84 0.29 0.07
C ARG A 148 0.64 0.43 1.58
N MET A 149 -0.29 1.29 1.95
CA MET A 149 -0.78 1.47 3.31
C MET A 149 -2.19 0.92 3.42
N PHE A 150 -2.42 0.03 4.38
CA PHE A 150 -3.72 -0.58 4.66
C PHE A 150 -4.22 -0.18 6.04
N TYR A 151 -5.50 0.12 6.15
CA TYR A 151 -6.14 0.38 7.43
C TYR A 151 -7.66 0.21 7.36
N CYS A 152 -8.27 -0.07 8.51
CA CYS A 152 -9.70 0.00 8.68
C CYS A 152 -10.11 1.34 9.29
N ARG A 153 -11.04 2.05 8.64
CA ARG A 153 -11.62 3.29 9.15
C ARG A 153 -13.10 3.13 9.42
N SER A 154 -13.49 3.49 10.63
CA SER A 154 -14.89 3.69 10.99
C SER A 154 -15.33 5.08 10.58
N VAL A 155 -16.40 5.18 9.80
CA VAL A 155 -17.01 6.44 9.36
C VAL A 155 -18.45 6.43 9.81
N PHE A 156 -18.84 7.48 10.55
CA PHE A 156 -20.22 7.66 10.98
C PHE A 156 -21.05 8.30 9.85
N THR A 157 -22.31 7.91 9.76
CA THR A 157 -23.28 8.61 8.90
C THR A 157 -23.45 10.06 9.34
N PRO A 158 -23.91 10.98 8.47
CA PRO A 158 -24.08 12.40 8.82
C PRO A 158 -24.97 12.66 10.05
N ASP A 159 -25.96 11.77 10.29
CA ASP A 159 -26.81 11.77 11.48
C ASP A 159 -26.08 11.33 12.77
N GLY A 160 -24.86 10.79 12.66
CA GLY A 160 -24.06 10.29 13.76
C GLY A 160 -24.53 8.96 14.36
N LEU A 161 -25.52 8.29 13.77
CA LEU A 161 -26.18 7.12 14.38
C LEU A 161 -25.62 5.77 13.91
N ARG A 162 -25.07 5.69 12.69
CA ARG A 162 -24.60 4.44 12.10
C ARG A 162 -23.12 4.50 11.79
N GLN A 163 -22.40 3.50 12.28
CA GLN A 163 -20.99 3.30 11.95
C GLN A 163 -20.85 2.40 10.72
N ARG A 164 -20.02 2.81 9.76
CA ARG A 164 -19.63 2.00 8.61
C ARG A 164 -18.13 1.81 8.64
N ILE A 165 -17.67 0.56 8.60
CA ILE A 165 -16.25 0.25 8.60
C ILE A 165 -15.79 0.02 7.16
N PHE A 166 -14.65 0.61 6.81
CA PHE A 166 -14.06 0.48 5.50
C PHE A 166 -12.60 0.06 5.62
N LEU A 167 -12.28 -1.08 5.03
CA LEU A 167 -10.91 -1.44 4.73
C LEU A 167 -10.46 -0.62 3.53
N THR A 168 -9.31 0.05 3.66
CA THR A 168 -8.81 1.00 2.67
C THR A 168 -7.36 0.68 2.35
N ALA A 169 -7.03 0.65 1.06
CA ALA A 169 -5.64 0.69 0.61
C ALA A 169 -5.32 2.02 -0.04
N ARG A 170 -4.16 2.57 0.30
CA ARG A 170 -3.60 3.77 -0.32
C ARG A 170 -2.19 3.50 -0.80
N ASP A 171 -1.77 4.27 -1.78
CA ASP A 171 -0.36 4.42 -2.09
C ASP A 171 0.34 5.05 -0.87
N ALA A 172 1.40 4.41 -0.38
CA ALA A 172 2.08 4.85 0.84
C ALA A 172 2.87 6.16 0.63
N TYR A 173 3.23 6.49 -0.60
CA TYR A 173 4.08 7.63 -0.93
C TYR A 173 3.28 8.91 -1.10
N ASN A 174 2.12 8.86 -1.74
CA ASN A 174 1.32 10.06 -2.01
C ASN A 174 -0.09 10.04 -1.40
N GLY A 175 -0.48 8.95 -0.74
CA GLY A 175 -1.79 8.81 -0.10
C GLY A 175 -2.96 8.64 -1.08
N GLN A 176 -2.71 8.40 -2.37
CA GLN A 176 -3.77 8.17 -3.34
C GLN A 176 -4.62 6.96 -2.94
N LEU A 177 -5.94 7.08 -3.02
CA LEU A 177 -6.85 5.96 -2.77
C LEU A 177 -6.72 4.94 -3.90
N LEU A 178 -6.31 3.71 -3.59
CA LEU A 178 -6.22 2.62 -4.55
C LEU A 178 -7.56 1.87 -4.62
N TRP A 179 -8.01 1.38 -3.48
CA TRP A 179 -9.30 0.72 -3.34
C TRP A 179 -9.86 0.89 -1.94
N ARG A 180 -11.18 0.70 -1.84
CA ARG A 180 -11.92 0.77 -0.58
C ARG A 180 -13.01 -0.28 -0.57
N LYS A 181 -13.03 -1.10 0.48
CA LYS A 181 -14.02 -2.16 0.68
C LYS A 181 -14.80 -1.90 1.96
N ARG A 182 -16.13 -1.94 1.88
CA ARG A 182 -16.97 -1.96 3.10
C ARG A 182 -16.81 -3.32 3.78
N VAL A 183 -16.57 -3.30 5.08
CA VAL A 183 -16.47 -4.50 5.92
C VAL A 183 -17.41 -4.36 7.11
N VAL A 184 -17.76 -5.49 7.72
CA VAL A 184 -18.67 -5.54 8.87
C VAL A 184 -17.98 -6.00 10.15
N SER A 185 -16.78 -6.57 10.05
CA SER A 185 -15.98 -6.91 11.23
C SER A 185 -15.53 -5.67 11.99
N TRP A 186 -16.06 -5.51 13.20
CA TRP A 186 -15.57 -4.56 14.21
C TRP A 186 -14.36 -5.08 14.99
N MET A 187 -14.01 -6.36 14.81
CA MET A 187 -12.88 -6.99 15.48
C MET A 187 -11.56 -6.71 14.78
N ILE A 188 -11.57 -6.16 13.55
CA ILE A 188 -10.33 -5.78 12.87
C ILE A 188 -9.60 -4.76 13.72
N GLY A 189 -8.43 -5.16 14.16
CA GLY A 189 -7.55 -4.42 15.03
C GLY A 189 -6.12 -4.80 14.71
N ASP A 190 -5.25 -4.53 15.66
CA ASP A 190 -3.83 -4.49 15.39
C ASP A 190 -3.21 -5.88 15.15
N ARG A 191 -3.64 -6.89 15.91
CA ARG A 191 -3.03 -8.24 15.84
C ARG A 191 -3.64 -9.18 14.82
N ASN A 192 -4.82 -8.88 14.28
CA ASN A 192 -5.52 -9.74 13.33
C ASN A 192 -5.50 -9.20 11.89
N VAL A 193 -4.50 -8.36 11.59
CA VAL A 193 -4.18 -7.90 10.24
C VAL A 193 -2.70 -8.17 9.97
N LEU A 194 -2.41 -8.64 8.77
CA LEU A 194 -1.07 -8.83 8.27
C LEU A 194 -1.00 -8.41 6.80
N ALA A 195 -0.01 -7.59 6.43
CA ALA A 195 0.27 -7.27 5.03
C ALA A 195 1.58 -7.88 4.54
N THR A 196 1.59 -8.28 3.27
CA THR A 196 2.77 -8.61 2.47
C THR A 196 2.66 -7.82 1.17
N PRO A 197 3.71 -7.74 0.33
CA PRO A 197 3.64 -6.99 -0.93
C PRO A 197 2.45 -7.38 -1.84
N ASP A 198 2.05 -8.65 -1.79
CA ASP A 198 1.03 -9.23 -2.68
C ASP A 198 -0.29 -9.59 -1.99
N ARG A 199 -0.30 -9.70 -0.66
CA ARG A 199 -1.45 -10.20 0.10
C ARG A 199 -1.72 -9.40 1.37
N LEU A 200 -2.99 -9.26 1.72
CA LEU A 200 -3.46 -8.73 3.00
C LEU A 200 -4.35 -9.77 3.68
N TYR A 201 -3.99 -10.18 4.90
CA TYR A 201 -4.68 -11.21 5.66
C TYR A 201 -5.45 -10.59 6.82
N LEU A 202 -6.76 -10.84 6.88
CA LEU A 202 -7.64 -10.37 7.96
C LEU A 202 -9.02 -11.04 7.91
N PRO A 203 -9.80 -11.01 9.01
CA PRO A 203 -11.21 -11.41 8.99
C PRO A 203 -12.12 -10.25 8.50
N LEU A 204 -12.90 -10.46 7.44
CA LEU A 204 -13.84 -9.44 6.91
C LEU A 204 -15.15 -9.34 7.71
N GLU A 205 -15.51 -10.42 8.40
CA GLU A 205 -16.75 -10.57 9.15
C GLU A 205 -16.50 -10.88 10.64
N PRO A 206 -17.39 -10.46 11.55
CA PRO A 206 -17.33 -10.86 12.94
C PRO A 206 -17.40 -12.39 13.06
N LYS A 207 -16.39 -12.99 13.68
CA LYS A 207 -16.23 -14.45 13.80
C LYS A 207 -16.11 -15.20 12.47
N GLY A 208 -16.01 -14.49 11.34
CA GLY A 208 -15.70 -15.09 10.04
C GLY A 208 -14.25 -15.56 9.95
N PRO A 209 -13.92 -16.39 8.95
CA PRO A 209 -12.56 -16.86 8.74
C PRO A 209 -11.63 -15.70 8.36
N VAL A 210 -10.33 -15.90 8.60
CA VAL A 210 -9.28 -15.10 7.98
C VAL A 210 -9.32 -15.36 6.48
N VAL A 211 -9.24 -14.28 5.70
CA VAL A 211 -9.08 -14.35 4.24
C VAL A 211 -7.76 -13.71 3.84
N ALA A 212 -7.18 -14.18 2.75
CA ALA A 212 -6.16 -13.46 2.01
C ALA A 212 -6.85 -12.63 0.92
N LEU A 213 -6.59 -11.32 0.92
CA LEU A 213 -6.93 -10.43 -0.17
C LEU A 213 -5.73 -10.21 -1.07
N ASP A 214 -5.95 -10.04 -2.36
CA ASP A 214 -4.97 -9.43 -3.25
C ASP A 214 -4.72 -7.98 -2.82
N ALA A 215 -3.45 -7.65 -2.54
CA ALA A 215 -3.07 -6.35 -2.01
C ALA A 215 -3.37 -5.19 -2.97
N ALA A 216 -3.33 -5.43 -4.28
CA ALA A 216 -3.52 -4.41 -5.31
C ALA A 216 -4.99 -4.10 -5.58
N THR A 217 -5.90 -5.06 -5.39
CA THR A 217 -7.31 -4.96 -5.78
C THR A 217 -8.30 -5.04 -4.61
N GLY A 218 -7.90 -5.65 -3.49
CA GLY A 218 -8.80 -5.95 -2.36
C GLY A 218 -9.79 -7.09 -2.65
N GLY A 219 -9.58 -7.84 -3.73
CA GLY A 219 -10.32 -9.06 -4.04
C GLY A 219 -9.90 -10.20 -3.13
N VAL A 220 -10.85 -11.02 -2.68
CA VAL A 220 -10.54 -12.24 -1.91
C VAL A 220 -9.91 -13.25 -2.86
N VAL A 221 -8.74 -13.76 -2.51
CA VAL A 221 -8.03 -14.80 -3.29
C VAL A 221 -7.96 -16.13 -2.56
N GLN A 222 -8.09 -16.13 -1.23
CA GLN A 222 -8.10 -17.35 -0.44
C GLN A 222 -8.86 -17.15 0.87
N THR A 223 -9.48 -18.22 1.36
CA THR A 223 -10.15 -18.28 2.66
C THR A 223 -9.51 -19.40 3.49
N TYR A 224 -9.21 -19.12 4.76
CA TYR A 224 -8.67 -20.11 5.70
C TYR A 224 -9.81 -20.60 6.59
N GLU A 225 -10.45 -21.70 6.21
CA GLU A 225 -11.63 -22.21 6.91
C GLU A 225 -11.31 -22.62 8.37
N GLY A 226 -12.33 -22.52 9.24
CA GLY A 226 -12.18 -22.88 10.65
C GLY A 226 -11.31 -21.90 11.47
N THR A 227 -11.06 -20.69 10.98
CA THR A 227 -10.27 -19.65 11.67
C THR A 227 -11.14 -18.52 12.23
N GLY A 228 -12.43 -18.81 12.41
CA GLY A 228 -13.41 -17.88 12.94
C GLY A 228 -13.00 -17.31 14.30
N GLY A 229 -13.11 -16.00 14.46
CA GLY A 229 -12.74 -15.34 15.72
C GLY A 229 -11.24 -15.15 15.92
N CYS A 230 -10.51 -15.02 14.81
CA CYS A 230 -9.08 -14.70 14.80
C CYS A 230 -8.74 -13.51 15.73
N ARG A 231 -7.89 -13.79 16.71
CA ARG A 231 -7.29 -12.84 17.64
C ARG A 231 -5.92 -12.37 17.16
N GLN A 232 -5.16 -13.25 16.50
CA GLN A 232 -3.85 -12.93 15.97
C GLN A 232 -3.56 -13.72 14.68
N VAL A 233 -2.92 -13.05 13.71
CA VAL A 233 -2.41 -13.68 12.47
C VAL A 233 -0.94 -13.34 12.28
N MET A 234 -0.12 -14.35 11.99
CA MET A 234 1.32 -14.24 11.75
C MET A 234 1.76 -15.07 10.55
N LEU A 235 2.85 -14.69 9.90
CA LEU A 235 3.49 -15.42 8.81
C LEU A 235 4.87 -15.79 9.29
N VAL A 236 5.11 -17.10 9.39
CA VAL A 236 6.36 -17.64 9.87
C VAL A 236 6.76 -18.76 8.92
N ASN A 237 7.95 -18.65 8.31
CA ASN A 237 8.50 -19.68 7.41
C ASN A 237 7.51 -20.12 6.31
N GLY A 238 6.79 -19.17 5.72
CA GLY A 238 5.80 -19.43 4.66
C GLY A 238 4.48 -20.04 5.13
N LYS A 239 4.25 -20.14 6.45
CA LYS A 239 3.00 -20.63 7.05
C LYS A 239 2.27 -19.50 7.76
N LEU A 240 0.96 -19.44 7.56
CA LEU A 240 0.08 -18.52 8.26
C LEU A 240 -0.31 -19.15 9.60
N MET A 241 0.18 -18.57 10.68
CA MET A 241 -0.17 -18.91 12.05
C MET A 241 -1.39 -18.11 12.46
N ILE A 242 -2.48 -18.78 12.83
CA ILE A 242 -3.73 -18.12 13.21
C ILE A 242 -4.15 -18.60 14.60
N THR A 243 -4.46 -17.62 15.44
CA THR A 243 -4.90 -17.83 16.82
C THR A 243 -6.34 -17.38 16.95
N THR A 244 -7.20 -18.24 17.48
CA THR A 244 -8.59 -17.89 17.82
C THR A 244 -8.74 -17.81 19.34
N GLY A 245 -9.98 -17.75 19.84
CA GLY A 245 -10.22 -17.84 21.28
C GLY A 245 -9.97 -19.22 21.90
N SER A 246 -9.92 -20.27 21.08
CA SER A 246 -9.96 -21.67 21.54
C SER A 246 -8.90 -22.57 20.90
N ASP A 247 -8.21 -22.09 19.87
CA ASP A 247 -7.19 -22.86 19.19
C ASP A 247 -6.11 -21.96 18.57
N THR A 248 -5.01 -22.60 18.22
CA THR A 248 -3.97 -22.07 17.34
C THR A 248 -3.72 -23.09 16.25
N GLY A 249 -3.57 -22.64 15.01
CA GLY A 249 -3.25 -23.51 13.88
C GLY A 249 -2.26 -22.87 12.93
N ALA A 250 -1.58 -23.71 12.16
CA ALA A 250 -0.72 -23.30 11.05
C ALA A 250 -1.38 -23.69 9.73
N PHE A 251 -1.34 -22.79 8.76
CA PHE A 251 -1.92 -22.96 7.44
C PHE A 251 -0.87 -22.70 6.38
N ASP A 252 -0.84 -23.52 5.34
CA ASP A 252 0.03 -23.27 4.20
C ASP A 252 -0.51 -22.11 3.37
N VAL A 253 0.33 -21.10 3.10
CA VAL A 253 -0.11 -19.86 2.44
C VAL A 253 -0.50 -20.07 0.98
N LYS A 254 0.06 -21.08 0.31
CA LYS A 254 -0.23 -21.34 -1.11
C LYS A 254 -1.53 -22.11 -1.27
N SER A 255 -1.65 -23.22 -0.55
CA SER A 255 -2.79 -24.15 -0.66
C SER A 255 -3.97 -23.78 0.22
N GLY A 256 -3.77 -22.97 1.26
CA GLY A 256 -4.79 -22.65 2.26
C GLY A 256 -5.11 -23.79 3.21
N ARG A 257 -4.41 -24.93 3.09
CA ARG A 257 -4.67 -26.13 3.90
C ARG A 257 -4.11 -25.96 5.30
N GLU A 258 -4.88 -26.44 6.26
CA GLU A 258 -4.40 -26.61 7.63
C GLU A 258 -3.26 -27.63 7.67
N VAL A 259 -2.15 -27.25 8.29
CA VAL A 259 -0.99 -28.11 8.54
C VAL A 259 -1.15 -28.82 9.88
N TRP A 260 -1.56 -28.08 10.90
CA TRP A 260 -1.86 -28.61 12.23
C TRP A 260 -2.76 -27.65 13.00
N ARG A 261 -3.41 -28.15 14.06
CA ARG A 261 -4.19 -27.38 15.01
C ARG A 261 -4.03 -27.91 16.43
N GLN A 262 -3.84 -26.98 17.36
CA GLN A 262 -3.72 -27.22 18.80
C GLN A 262 -4.88 -26.53 19.51
N ARG A 263 -5.64 -27.26 20.35
CA ARG A 263 -6.63 -26.64 21.24
C ARG A 263 -5.94 -26.01 22.45
N GLY A 264 -6.42 -24.84 22.85
CA GLY A 264 -5.92 -24.09 24.01
C GLY A 264 -6.45 -22.66 24.01
N ILE A 265 -6.49 -21.99 25.16
CA ILE A 265 -6.87 -20.58 25.22
C ILE A 265 -5.84 -19.79 24.43
N GLY A 266 -6.23 -19.32 23.24
CA GLY A 266 -5.38 -18.52 22.39
C GLY A 266 -5.18 -17.14 23.02
N GLY A 267 -3.98 -16.92 23.55
CA GLY A 267 -3.45 -15.61 23.90
C GLY A 267 -2.52 -15.10 22.80
N PRO A 268 -2.12 -13.82 22.86
CA PRO A 268 -1.08 -13.34 21.97
C PRO A 268 0.20 -14.14 22.20
N PHE A 269 0.88 -14.53 21.12
CA PHE A 269 2.21 -15.11 21.21
C PHE A 269 3.17 -14.42 20.26
N VAL A 270 4.45 -14.60 20.56
CA VAL A 270 5.59 -14.19 19.76
C VAL A 270 6.48 -15.41 19.57
N PHE A 271 7.27 -15.42 18.51
CA PHE A 271 8.30 -16.44 18.30
C PHE A 271 9.62 -15.90 18.84
N ALA A 272 10.16 -16.59 19.85
CA ALA A 272 11.42 -16.19 20.48
C ALA A 272 12.65 -16.46 19.58
N GLU A 273 12.49 -17.27 18.53
CA GLU A 273 13.54 -17.58 17.56
C GLU A 273 12.97 -17.49 16.14
N GLY A 274 13.59 -16.62 15.33
CA GLY A 274 13.35 -16.47 13.89
C GLY A 274 14.64 -16.74 13.13
#